data_AF-A0A4D6WSY4-F1
#
_entry.id   AF-A0A4D6WSY4-F1
#
_cell.length_a   1.000
_cell.length_b   1.000
_cell.length_c   1.000
_cell.angle_alpha   90.00
_cell.angle_beta   90.00
_cell.angle_gamma   90.00
#
_symmetry.space_group_name_H-M   'P 1'
#
loop_
_entity.id
_entity.type
_entity.pdbx_description
1 polymer ?
#
loop_
_entity_poly.entity_id
_entity_poly.type
_entity_poly.pdbx_seq_one_letter_code
_entity_poly.pdbx_strand_id
1 'polypeptide(L)' 'MPFWLQLIACINPLTYAIEIIRHVNIIGQISWHNNIIITKYFTINIEGGIIILLIVNIISFVIIKKVLQYKYN' A
#
# COMPACT_ATOMS: atom_id res chain seq x y z
N MET A 1 9.35 -14.95 -6.31
CA MET A 1 10.47 -14.03 -5.99
C MET A 1 11.19 -14.54 -4.76
N PRO A 2 12.52 -14.31 -4.63
CA PRO A 2 13.23 -14.58 -3.40
C PRO A 2 12.61 -13.75 -2.27
N PHE A 3 12.64 -14.31 -1.07
CA PHE A 3 11.86 -13.81 0.06
C PHE A 3 12.21 -12.38 0.49
N TRP A 4 13.50 -12.06 0.49
CA TRP A 4 13.98 -10.71 0.79
C TRP A 4 13.42 -9.66 -0.17
N LEU A 5 13.26 -10.02 -1.45
CA LEU A 5 12.70 -9.11 -2.45
C LEU A 5 11.19 -8.91 -2.25
N GLN A 6 10.46 -9.93 -1.79
CA GLN A 6 9.04 -9.79 -1.45
C GLN A 6 8.83 -8.78 -0.32
N LEU A 7 9.72 -8.78 0.67
CA LEU A 7 9.65 -7.85 1.80
C LEU A 7 9.87 -6.41 1.36
N ILE A 8 10.89 -6.17 0.52
CA ILE A 8 11.17 -4.84 -0.07
C ILE A 8 9.98 -4.36 -0.91
N ALA A 9 9.39 -5.25 -1.72
CA ALA A 9 8.22 -4.90 -2.53
C ALA A 9 7.02 -4.48 -1.66
N CYS A 10 6.81 -5.12 -0.50
CA CYS A 10 5.68 -4.78 0.38
C CYS A 10 5.89 -3.49 1.19
N ILE A 11 7.13 -3.01 1.31
CA ILE A 11 7.39 -1.68 1.92
C ILE A 11 6.91 -0.57 0.98
N ASN A 12 6.92 -0.81 -0.33
CA ASN A 12 6.51 0.19 -1.31
C ASN A 12 4.97 0.38 -1.30
N PRO A 13 4.45 1.56 -0.94
CA PRO A 13 3.01 1.82 -0.94
C PRO A 13 2.35 1.64 -2.31
N LEU A 14 3.09 1.87 -3.40
CA LEU A 14 2.58 1.69 -4.76
C LEU A 14 2.26 0.23 -5.09
N THR A 15 2.93 -0.73 -4.42
CA THR A 15 2.64 -2.15 -4.60
C THR A 15 1.19 -2.46 -4.25
N TYR A 16 0.65 -1.87 -3.18
CA TYR A 16 -0.74 -2.08 -2.80
C TYR A 16 -1.71 -1.55 -3.84
N ALA A 17 -1.46 -0.36 -4.39
CA ALA A 17 -2.31 0.22 -5.43
C ALA A 17 -2.32 -0.65 -6.70
N ILE A 18 -1.13 -1.07 -7.17
CA ILE A 18 -0.99 -1.91 -8.37
C ILE A 18 -1.68 -3.26 -8.16
N GLU A 19 -1.52 -3.88 -7.00
CA GLU A 19 -2.11 -5.18 -6.70
C GLU A 19 -3.65 -5.14 -6.60
N ILE A 20 -4.21 -4.08 -6.02
CA ILE A 20 -5.66 -3.85 -6.03
C ILE A 20 -6.17 -3.71 -7.46
N ILE A 21 -5.54 -2.86 -8.27
CA ILE A 21 -5.96 -2.63 -9.67
C ILE A 21 -5.85 -3.93 -10.48
N ARG A 22 -4.76 -4.67 -10.30
CA ARG A 22 -4.53 -5.97 -10.95
C ARG A 22 -5.64 -6.97 -10.60
N HIS A 23 -5.97 -7.08 -9.31
CA HIS A 23 -7.02 -7.98 -8.82
C HIS A 23 -8.39 -7.63 -9.41
N VAL A 24 -8.76 -6.35 -9.38
CA VAL A 24 -10.02 -5.86 -9.96
C VAL A 24 -10.08 -6.12 -11.47
N ASN A 25 -8.98 -5.93 -12.18
CA ASN A 25 -8.92 -6.14 -13.63
C ASN A 25 -9.06 -7.63 -14.03
N ILE A 26 -8.54 -8.56 -13.21
CA ILE A 26 -8.61 -9.99 -13.50
C ILE A 26 -9.99 -10.57 -13.17
N ILE A 27 -10.56 -10.20 -12.02
CA ILE A 27 -11.80 -10.81 -11.51
C ILE A 27 -13.05 -10.05 -12.00
N GLY A 28 -12.91 -8.77 -12.35
CA GLY A 28 -14.02 -7.93 -12.78
C GLY A 28 -15.02 -7.57 -11.67
N GLN A 29 -14.75 -7.99 -10.42
CA GLN A 29 -15.57 -7.71 -9.24
C GLN A 29 -14.67 -7.37 -8.05
N ILE A 30 -15.09 -6.36 -7.27
CA ILE A 30 -14.39 -5.97 -6.04
C ILE A 30 -14.89 -6.86 -4.91
N SER A 31 -14.02 -7.73 -4.41
CA SER A 31 -14.25 -8.56 -3.23
C SER A 31 -13.33 -8.09 -2.10
N TRP A 32 -13.87 -7.29 -1.17
CA TRP A 32 -13.09 -6.59 -0.14
C TRP A 32 -12.24 -7.50 0.75
N HIS A 33 -12.70 -8.72 1.00
CA HIS A 33 -12.02 -9.68 1.87
C HIS A 33 -11.07 -10.62 1.12
N ASN A 34 -10.96 -10.48 -0.21
CA ASN A 34 -9.98 -11.26 -0.95
C ASN A 34 -8.57 -10.78 -0.66
N ASN A 35 -7.69 -11.76 -0.41
CA ASN A 35 -6.27 -11.52 -0.23
C ASN A 35 -5.64 -11.17 -1.58
N ILE A 36 -5.05 -9.98 -1.65
CA ILE A 36 -4.32 -9.50 -2.84
C ILE A 36 -2.83 -9.83 -2.74
N ILE A 37 -2.28 -9.82 -1.52
CA ILE A 37 -0.87 -10.11 -1.24
C ILE A 37 -0.82 -11.21 -0.20
N ILE A 38 -0.15 -12.30 -0.56
CA ILE A 38 0.09 -13.44 0.33
C ILE A 38 1.61 -13.61 0.43
N THR A 39 2.17 -13.28 1.59
CA THR A 39 3.58 -13.50 1.91
C THR A 39 3.68 -14.44 3.11
N LYS A 40 4.88 -14.98 3.38
CA LYS A 40 5.11 -15.83 4.56
C LYS A 40 4.86 -15.08 5.88
N TYR A 41 5.02 -13.76 5.89
CA TYR A 41 4.92 -12.95 7.11
C TYR A 41 3.53 -12.40 7.35
N PHE A 42 2.80 -12.07 6.29
CA PHE A 42 1.47 -11.50 6.40
C PHE A 42 0.67 -11.68 5.11
N THR A 43 -0.64 -11.62 5.27
CA THR A 43 -1.62 -11.57 4.19
C THR A 43 -2.33 -10.23 4.24
N ILE A 44 -2.47 -9.58 3.09
CA ILE A 44 -3.18 -8.29 2.98
C ILE A 44 -4.32 -8.46 1.99
N ASN A 45 -5.51 -8.04 2.44
CA ASN A 45 -6.72 -7.93 1.63
C ASN A 45 -6.86 -6.53 1.02
N ILE A 46 -7.85 -6.35 0.14
CA ILE A 46 -8.09 -5.07 -0.54
C ILE A 46 -8.30 -3.94 0.47
N GLU A 47 -9.11 -4.19 1.51
CA GLU A 47 -9.39 -3.22 2.57
C GLU A 47 -8.09 -2.78 3.29
N GLY A 48 -7.26 -3.73 3.71
CA GLY A 48 -5.97 -3.45 4.33
C GLY A 48 -5.04 -2.67 3.41
N GLY A 49 -5.01 -2.98 2.11
CA GLY A 49 -4.24 -2.24 1.12
C GLY A 49 -4.67 -0.76 1.02
N ILE A 50 -5.97 -0.48 1.04
CA ILE A 50 -6.51 0.88 1.02
C ILE A 50 -6.19 1.64 2.31
N ILE A 51 -6.31 0.97 3.47
CA ILE A 51 -5.94 1.54 4.76
C ILE A 51 -4.45 1.94 4.76
N ILE A 52 -3.57 1.08 4.26
CA ILE A 52 -2.13 1.38 4.15
C ILE A 52 -1.89 2.62 3.27
N LEU A 53 -2.56 2.71 2.12
CA LEU A 53 -2.46 3.87 1.22
C LEU A 53 -2.91 5.16 1.92
N LEU A 54 -4.02 5.13 2.67
CA LEU A 54 -4.51 6.28 3.43
C LEU A 54 -3.52 6.72 4.52
N ILE A 55 -2.99 5.78 5.29
CA ILE A 55 -2.01 6.06 6.35
C ILE A 55 -0.76 6.70 5.76
N VAL A 56 -0.23 6.14 4.67
CA VAL A 56 0.97 6.68 4.00
C VAL A 56 0.72 8.08 3.47
N ASN A 57 -0.48 8.37 2.94
CA ASN A 57 -0.83 9.69 2.46
C ASN A 57 -0.92 10.71 3.59
N ILE A 58 -1.55 10.35 4.72
CA ILE A 58 -1.62 11.20 5.92
C ILE A 58 -0.21 11.50 6.44
N ILE A 59 0.64 10.48 6.56
CA ILE A 59 2.03 10.65 6.99
C ILE A 59 2.77 11.59 6.03
N SER A 60 2.62 11.38 4.72
CA SER A 60 3.25 12.22 3.69
C SER A 60 2.81 13.68 3.82
N PHE A 61 1.51 13.93 4.02
CA PHE A 61 0.97 15.27 4.20
C PHE A 61 1.52 15.94 5.47
N VAL A 62 1.60 15.21 6.59
CA VAL A 62 2.17 15.72 7.84
C VAL A 62 3.66 16.05 7.68
N ILE A 63 4.42 15.19 7.02
CA ILE A 63 5.85 15.42 6.77
C ILE A 63 6.03 16.65 5.88
N ILE A 64 5.31 16.74 4.77
CA ILE A 64 5.39 17.88 3.85
C ILE A 64 5.05 19.19 4.58
N LYS A 65 3.98 19.20 5.38
CA LYS A 65 3.61 20.37 6.19
C LYS A 65 4.74 20.80 7.12
N LYS A 66 5.36 19.86 7.83
CA LYS A 66 6.50 20.15 8.73
C LYS A 66 7.71 20.68 7.97
N VAL A 67 8.05 20.06 6.83
CA VAL A 67 9.20 20.49 6.00
C VAL A 67 8.98 21.89 5.45
N LEU A 68 7.78 22.18 4.94
CA LEU A 68 7.43 23.52 4.46
C LEU A 68 7.44 24.54 5.60
N GLN A 69 6.88 24.21 6.76
CA GLN A 69 6.90 25.10 7.92
C GLN A 69 8.32 25.42 8.38
N TYR A 70 9.23 24.44 8.37
CA TYR A 70 10.64 24.67 8.73
C TYR A 70 11.41 25.49 7.69
N LYS A 71 11.04 25.41 6.40
CA LYS A 71 11.74 26.13 5.33
C LYS A 71 11.29 27.59 5.21
N TYR A 72 10.02 27.87 5.48
CA TYR A 72 9.39 29.18 5.22
C TYR A 72 9.06 29.99 6.48
N ASN A 73 9.28 29.42 7.67
CA ASN A 73 9.37 30.15 8.94
C ASN A 73 10.82 30.12 9.44
#